data_AF-A0A355XNV1-F1
#
_entry.id   AF-A0A355XNV1-F1
#
_cell.length_a   1.000
_cell.length_b   1.000
_cell.length_c   1.000
_cell.angle_alpha   90.00
_cell.angle_beta   90.00
_cell.angle_gamma   90.00
#
_symmetry.space_group_name_H-M   'P 1'
#
loop_
_entity.id
_entity.type
_entity.pdbx_description
1 polymer ?
#
loop_
_entity_poly.entity_id
_entity_poly.type
_entity_poly.pdbx_seq_one_letter_code
_entity_poly.pdbx_strand_id
1 'polypeptide(L)'
;MAREPLVVLNEIKLDQIDQRITADQLAALNIDRFVLLDRSNNELVLLDESGIVNKVGGFGQGEDSFAEPVDFIDHKLQVRVCDRYDNSVKCFDHQLNYLGTEYIDQAEYDPFFPDLITPDPFGSVLVLSREYGLLLNIEQQTIPVIDLNQFGISGECIIDMTSDKEGNIALLSCHNELFRFNRFGRKLSSIAVEIDDPVIVLSGINSWTVLNATGNMQTNAGIRTCPMVEDEEIIDADTYFQYLILLTNKRILVLK
;
A
#
# COMPACT_ATOMS: atom_id res chain seq x y z
N MET A 1 13.37 17.60 23.92
CA MET A 1 13.88 16.22 24.06
C MET A 1 14.43 15.80 22.71
N ALA A 2 15.68 15.33 22.65
CA ALA A 2 16.24 14.82 21.40
C ALA A 2 15.42 13.61 20.94
N ARG A 3 15.12 13.54 19.64
CA ARG A 3 14.38 12.44 19.04
C ARG A 3 15.31 11.23 18.94
N GLU A 4 14.89 10.09 19.49
CA GLU A 4 15.68 8.84 19.37
C GLU A 4 15.83 8.45 17.90
N PRO A 5 17.04 8.02 17.47
CA PRO A 5 17.28 7.59 16.10
C PRO A 5 16.51 6.31 15.79
N LEU A 6 16.13 6.12 14.52
CA LEU A 6 15.56 4.86 14.05
C LEU A 6 16.63 3.76 14.15
N VAL A 7 16.29 2.64 14.78
CA VAL A 7 17.21 1.51 14.98
C VAL A 7 16.88 0.41 13.97
N VAL A 8 17.89 -0.04 13.23
CA VAL A 8 17.77 -1.22 12.34
C VAL A 8 17.75 -2.47 13.22
N LEU A 9 16.67 -3.24 13.12
CA LEU A 9 16.49 -4.50 13.85
C LEU A 9 16.78 -5.72 12.98
N ASN A 10 16.35 -5.67 11.72
CA ASN A 10 16.56 -6.74 10.75
C ASN A 10 16.81 -6.13 9.36
N GLU A 11 17.59 -6.82 8.53
CA GLU A 11 17.76 -6.51 7.11
C GLU A 11 17.77 -7.78 6.27
N ILE A 12 17.04 -7.77 5.15
CA ILE A 12 17.00 -8.86 4.19
C ILE A 12 17.41 -8.33 2.83
N LYS A 13 18.55 -8.80 2.30
CA LYS A 13 19.08 -8.37 1.01
C LYS A 13 18.43 -9.15 -0.13
N LEU A 14 17.76 -8.45 -1.04
CA LEU A 14 16.96 -9.08 -2.10
C LEU A 14 17.85 -9.81 -3.12
N ASP A 15 19.03 -9.27 -3.40
CA ASP A 15 20.03 -9.85 -4.32
C ASP A 15 20.61 -11.19 -3.84
N GLN A 16 20.53 -11.46 -2.53
CA GLN A 16 20.94 -12.73 -1.91
C GLN A 16 19.84 -13.79 -1.97
N ILE A 17 18.59 -13.40 -2.19
CA ILE A 17 17.44 -14.32 -2.26
C ILE A 17 17.23 -14.79 -3.70
N ASP A 18 16.91 -13.87 -4.61
CA ASP A 18 16.73 -14.15 -6.04
C ASP A 18 16.82 -12.84 -6.82
N GLN A 19 17.85 -12.73 -7.66
CA GLN A 19 18.13 -11.52 -8.47
C GLN A 19 17.05 -11.21 -9.52
N ARG A 20 16.08 -12.10 -9.71
CA ARG A 20 14.97 -11.91 -10.66
C ARG A 20 13.75 -11.25 -10.02
N ILE A 21 13.70 -11.13 -8.69
CA ILE A 21 12.59 -10.45 -8.02
C ILE A 21 12.73 -8.95 -8.25
N THR A 22 11.72 -8.36 -8.88
CA THR A 22 11.59 -6.93 -9.09
C THR A 22 10.37 -6.42 -8.32
N ALA A 23 10.40 -6.61 -7.00
CA ALA A 23 9.30 -6.24 -6.14
C ALA A 23 9.10 -4.73 -6.11
N ASP A 24 7.87 -4.31 -6.34
CA ASP A 24 7.47 -2.91 -6.33
C ASP A 24 6.66 -2.53 -5.10
N GLN A 25 6.16 -3.52 -4.36
CA GLN A 25 5.37 -3.33 -3.15
C GLN A 25 5.61 -4.44 -2.14
N LEU A 26 5.33 -4.16 -0.86
CA LEU A 26 5.51 -5.05 0.28
C LEU A 26 4.34 -4.92 1.26
N ALA A 27 3.91 -6.06 1.82
CA ALA A 27 3.12 -6.12 3.04
C ALA A 27 3.82 -6.98 4.09
N ALA A 28 3.88 -6.50 5.33
CA ALA A 28 4.48 -7.19 6.45
C ALA A 28 3.46 -8.07 7.17
N LEU A 29 3.62 -9.40 7.08
CA LEU A 29 2.82 -10.33 7.87
C LEU A 29 3.31 -10.39 9.33
N ASN A 30 4.61 -10.16 9.53
CA ASN A 30 5.26 -9.86 10.78
C ASN A 30 6.63 -9.21 10.52
N ILE A 31 7.51 -9.16 11.52
CA ILE A 31 8.83 -8.52 11.40
C ILE A 31 9.85 -9.31 10.57
N ASP A 32 9.61 -10.59 10.26
CA ASP A 32 10.56 -11.46 9.57
C ASP A 32 9.89 -12.21 8.40
N ARG A 33 8.65 -11.85 8.05
CA ARG A 33 7.86 -12.51 7.01
C ARG A 33 7.05 -11.50 6.22
N PHE A 34 7.25 -11.50 4.91
CA PHE A 34 6.77 -10.46 4.00
C PHE A 34 6.12 -11.09 2.79
N VAL A 35 5.11 -10.42 2.26
CA VAL A 35 4.59 -10.68 0.92
C VAL A 35 5.06 -9.53 0.05
N LEU A 36 5.59 -9.85 -1.12
CA LEU A 36 5.99 -8.88 -2.13
C LEU A 36 5.08 -9.03 -3.34
N LEU A 37 4.79 -7.90 -4.00
CA LEU A 37 4.20 -7.90 -5.34
C LEU A 37 5.27 -7.53 -6.35
N ASP A 38 5.53 -8.45 -7.28
CA ASP A 38 6.37 -8.25 -8.45
C ASP A 38 5.46 -8.04 -9.67
N ARG A 39 5.15 -6.78 -9.99
CA ARG A 39 4.22 -6.45 -11.08
C ARG A 39 4.83 -6.72 -12.46
N SER A 40 6.16 -6.76 -12.58
CA SER A 40 6.81 -7.11 -13.85
C SER A 40 6.57 -8.56 -14.23
N ASN A 41 6.46 -9.45 -13.23
CA ASN A 41 6.15 -10.87 -13.43
C ASN A 41 4.67 -11.21 -13.15
N ASN A 42 3.88 -10.25 -12.68
CA ASN A 42 2.51 -10.48 -12.18
C ASN A 42 2.48 -11.54 -11.08
N GLU A 43 3.39 -11.51 -10.12
CA GLU A 43 3.53 -12.55 -9.09
C GLU A 43 3.51 -11.97 -7.68
N LEU A 44 2.90 -12.70 -6.75
CA LEU A 44 3.12 -12.55 -5.33
C LEU A 44 4.24 -13.48 -4.88
N VAL A 45 5.16 -12.95 -4.07
CA VAL A 45 6.28 -13.70 -3.49
C VAL A 45 6.19 -13.65 -1.98
N LEU A 46 6.06 -14.81 -1.34
CA LEU A 46 6.15 -14.94 0.11
C LEU A 46 7.61 -15.19 0.50
N LEU A 47 8.13 -14.30 1.34
CA LEU A 47 9.50 -14.34 1.85
C LEU A 47 9.53 -14.51 3.37
N ASP A 48 10.55 -15.21 3.84
CA ASP A 48 11.02 -15.17 5.23
C ASP A 48 12.56 -15.11 5.28
N GLU A 49 13.15 -15.19 6.48
CA GLU A 49 14.61 -15.16 6.67
C GLU A 49 15.36 -16.28 5.94
N SER A 50 14.69 -17.39 5.60
CA SER A 50 15.28 -18.52 4.87
C SER A 50 15.23 -18.31 3.35
N GLY A 51 14.52 -17.28 2.87
CA GLY A 51 14.36 -16.94 1.46
C GLY A 51 12.92 -17.07 0.97
N ILE A 52 12.74 -17.54 -0.26
CA ILE A 52 11.41 -17.68 -0.88
C ILE A 52 10.71 -18.91 -0.33
N VAL A 53 9.58 -18.68 0.32
CA VAL A 53 8.71 -19.73 0.87
C VAL A 53 7.70 -20.20 -0.17
N ASN A 54 7.08 -19.26 -0.89
CA ASN A 54 6.10 -19.57 -1.93
C ASN A 54 6.03 -18.46 -3.00
N LYS A 55 5.51 -18.81 -4.17
CA LYS A 55 5.14 -17.88 -5.25
C LYS A 55 3.79 -18.28 -5.84
N VAL A 56 2.97 -17.29 -6.18
CA VAL A 56 1.72 -17.48 -6.92
C VAL A 56 1.56 -16.33 -7.91
N GLY A 57 0.87 -16.54 -9.03
CA GLY A 57 0.67 -15.53 -10.05
C GLY A 57 1.15 -15.98 -11.43
N GLY A 58 1.65 -15.01 -12.18
CA GLY A 58 1.87 -15.07 -13.62
C GLY A 58 0.74 -14.36 -14.36
N PHE A 59 1.01 -13.95 -15.60
CA PHE A 59 0.04 -13.27 -16.44
C PHE A 59 -1.17 -14.18 -16.76
N GLY A 60 -2.37 -13.73 -16.41
CA GLY A 60 -3.62 -14.45 -16.69
C GLY A 60 -4.82 -13.93 -15.91
N GLN A 61 -5.99 -14.52 -16.17
CA GLN A 61 -7.28 -14.17 -15.53
C GLN A 61 -7.85 -15.33 -14.70
N GLY A 62 -7.03 -16.35 -14.43
CA GLY A 62 -7.37 -17.49 -13.59
C GLY A 62 -7.39 -17.12 -12.10
N GLU A 63 -7.73 -18.12 -11.29
CA GLU A 63 -7.83 -17.99 -9.82
C GLU A 63 -6.51 -17.54 -9.18
N ASP A 64 -5.39 -18.05 -9.67
CA ASP A 64 -4.04 -17.87 -9.13
C ASP A 64 -3.11 -17.08 -10.07
N SER A 65 -3.68 -16.31 -11.01
CA SER A 65 -2.94 -15.45 -11.96
C SER A 65 -3.46 -14.02 -11.91
N PHE A 66 -2.67 -13.07 -12.42
CA PHE A 66 -3.04 -11.65 -12.45
C PHE A 66 -2.90 -11.08 -13.86
N ALA A 67 -3.86 -10.25 -14.26
CA ALA A 67 -3.86 -9.59 -15.55
C ALA A 67 -3.15 -8.24 -15.46
N GLU A 68 -3.50 -7.43 -14.46
CA GLU A 68 -2.87 -6.14 -14.15
C GLU A 68 -2.93 -5.89 -12.63
N PRO A 69 -2.09 -6.55 -11.81
CA PRO A 69 -2.05 -6.30 -10.37
C PRO A 69 -1.41 -4.93 -10.11
N VAL A 70 -2.16 -4.01 -9.50
CA VAL A 70 -1.73 -2.61 -9.34
C VAL A 70 -1.35 -2.25 -7.91
N ASP A 71 -2.02 -2.85 -6.94
CA ASP A 71 -1.84 -2.58 -5.52
C ASP A 71 -2.29 -3.77 -4.66
N PHE A 72 -1.78 -3.91 -3.44
CA PHE A 72 -2.24 -4.96 -2.53
C PHE A 72 -2.02 -4.61 -1.05
N ILE A 73 -2.74 -5.31 -0.17
CA ILE A 73 -2.63 -5.16 1.28
C ILE A 73 -2.69 -6.52 2.00
N ASP A 74 -2.16 -6.58 3.21
CA ASP A 74 -2.56 -7.60 4.19
C ASP A 74 -3.71 -7.06 5.06
N HIS A 75 -4.86 -7.74 5.03
CA HIS A 75 -6.00 -7.40 5.89
C HIS A 75 -6.75 -8.65 6.34
N LYS A 76 -6.99 -8.77 7.65
CA LYS A 76 -7.72 -9.90 8.25
C LYS A 76 -7.17 -11.27 7.87
N LEU A 77 -5.84 -11.43 7.95
CA LEU A 77 -5.13 -12.67 7.62
C LEU A 77 -5.29 -13.08 6.14
N GLN A 78 -5.53 -12.09 5.27
CA GLN A 78 -5.67 -12.28 3.85
C GLN A 78 -4.82 -11.26 3.11
N VAL A 79 -4.03 -11.75 2.16
CA VAL A 79 -3.41 -10.92 1.14
C VAL A 79 -4.49 -10.60 0.11
N ARG A 80 -4.78 -9.32 -0.09
CA ARG A 80 -5.81 -8.83 -1.00
C ARG A 80 -5.17 -7.99 -2.09
N VAL A 81 -5.27 -8.44 -3.33
CA VAL A 81 -4.62 -7.82 -4.50
C VAL A 81 -5.67 -7.19 -5.39
N CYS A 82 -5.54 -5.88 -5.65
CA CYS A 82 -6.30 -5.20 -6.68
C CYS A 82 -5.76 -5.57 -8.07
N ASP A 83 -6.59 -6.19 -8.88
CA ASP A 83 -6.34 -6.44 -10.30
C ASP A 83 -7.17 -5.46 -11.14
N ARG A 84 -6.50 -4.50 -11.76
CA ARG A 84 -7.13 -3.37 -12.47
C ARG A 84 -7.88 -3.83 -13.71
N TYR A 85 -7.29 -4.76 -14.46
CA TYR A 85 -7.90 -5.28 -15.68
C TYR A 85 -9.11 -6.17 -15.36
N ASP A 86 -8.97 -7.07 -14.37
CA ASP A 86 -10.07 -7.94 -13.94
C ASP A 86 -11.13 -7.19 -13.11
N ASN A 87 -10.91 -5.89 -12.81
CA ASN A 87 -11.81 -5.03 -12.04
C ASN A 87 -12.24 -5.69 -10.72
N SER A 88 -11.27 -6.22 -9.98
CA SER A 88 -11.53 -7.09 -8.84
C SER A 88 -10.45 -7.03 -7.77
N VAL A 89 -10.74 -7.63 -6.63
CA VAL A 89 -9.79 -7.91 -5.55
C VAL A 89 -9.66 -9.42 -5.39
N LYS A 90 -8.47 -9.97 -5.64
CA LYS A 90 -8.15 -11.40 -5.43
C LYS A 90 -7.62 -11.60 -4.02
N CYS A 91 -8.14 -12.61 -3.34
CA CYS A 91 -7.86 -12.89 -1.94
C CYS A 91 -7.06 -14.18 -1.78
N PHE A 92 -6.00 -14.14 -0.99
CA PHE A 92 -5.14 -15.27 -0.66
C PHE A 92 -4.93 -15.36 0.85
N ASP A 93 -4.67 -16.56 1.37
CA ASP A 93 -4.20 -16.70 2.75
C ASP A 93 -2.70 -16.33 2.89
N HIS A 94 -2.18 -16.36 4.10
CA HIS A 94 -0.75 -16.10 4.39
C HIS A 94 0.21 -17.20 3.92
N GLN A 95 -0.29 -18.24 3.26
CA GLN A 95 0.51 -19.24 2.53
C GLN A 95 0.40 -19.02 1.01
N LEU A 96 -0.29 -17.96 0.57
CA LEU A 96 -0.60 -17.64 -0.81
C LEU A 96 -1.51 -18.67 -1.50
N ASN A 97 -2.36 -19.39 -0.75
CA ASN A 97 -3.43 -20.17 -1.34
C ASN A 97 -4.60 -19.25 -1.69
N TYR A 98 -5.15 -19.40 -2.90
CA TYR A 98 -6.32 -18.63 -3.35
C TYR A 98 -7.56 -18.94 -2.49
N LEU A 99 -8.27 -17.89 -2.10
CA LEU A 99 -9.49 -17.95 -1.27
C LEU A 99 -10.74 -17.51 -2.03
N GLY A 100 -10.59 -16.67 -3.06
CA GLY A 100 -11.72 -16.12 -3.82
C GLY A 100 -11.40 -14.77 -4.47
N THR A 101 -12.37 -14.28 -5.24
CA THR A 101 -12.32 -12.97 -5.89
C THR A 101 -13.56 -12.17 -5.51
N GLU A 102 -13.34 -10.92 -5.11
CA GLU A 102 -14.38 -9.92 -4.87
C GLU A 102 -14.42 -8.98 -6.09
N TYR A 103 -15.47 -9.09 -6.92
CA TYR A 103 -15.63 -8.24 -8.09
C TYR A 103 -16.17 -6.87 -7.71
N ILE A 104 -15.71 -5.83 -8.43
CA ILE A 104 -16.20 -4.47 -8.29
C ILE A 104 -17.32 -4.28 -9.33
N ASP A 105 -18.57 -4.36 -8.89
CA ASP A 105 -19.80 -4.16 -9.65
C ASP A 105 -19.85 -2.75 -10.25
N GLN A 106 -19.45 -2.63 -11.50
CA GLN A 106 -19.79 -1.54 -12.40
C GLN A 106 -20.28 -2.08 -13.75
N ALA A 107 -20.83 -1.23 -14.60
CA ALA A 107 -21.43 -1.67 -15.84
C ALA A 107 -20.41 -2.41 -16.74
N GLU A 108 -20.86 -3.42 -17.48
CA GLU A 108 -20.02 -4.26 -18.36
C GLU A 108 -19.14 -3.44 -19.33
N TYR A 109 -19.54 -2.21 -19.66
CA TYR A 109 -18.85 -1.31 -20.59
C TYR A 109 -18.20 -0.08 -19.92
N ASP A 110 -18.20 -0.02 -18.59
CA ASP A 110 -17.67 1.09 -17.79
C ASP A 110 -17.11 0.54 -16.46
N PRO A 111 -16.00 -0.24 -16.50
CA PRO A 111 -15.43 -0.83 -15.29
C PRO A 111 -14.84 0.25 -14.38
N PHE A 112 -14.72 -0.03 -13.08
CA PHE A 112 -14.23 0.96 -12.11
C PHE A 112 -12.75 1.29 -12.27
N PHE A 113 -11.95 0.34 -12.76
CA PHE A 113 -10.48 0.43 -12.82
C PHE A 113 -9.88 0.73 -11.43
N PRO A 114 -9.87 -0.23 -10.48
CA PRO A 114 -9.25 0.00 -9.18
C PRO A 114 -7.75 0.26 -9.37
N ASP A 115 -7.24 1.23 -8.60
CA ASP A 115 -5.84 1.68 -8.66
C ASP A 115 -5.12 1.53 -7.32
N LEU A 116 -5.82 1.84 -6.21
CA LEU A 116 -5.28 1.76 -4.85
C LEU A 116 -6.27 1.06 -3.92
N ILE A 117 -5.76 0.36 -2.93
CA ILE A 117 -6.53 -0.36 -1.91
C ILE A 117 -6.04 -0.03 -0.51
N THR A 118 -6.98 0.13 0.43
CA THR A 118 -6.64 0.28 1.86
C THR A 118 -7.61 -0.53 2.70
N PRO A 119 -7.19 -1.02 3.88
CA PRO A 119 -8.11 -1.62 4.85
C PRO A 119 -9.31 -0.71 5.15
N ASP A 120 -10.47 -1.32 5.37
CA ASP A 120 -11.48 -0.72 6.24
C ASP A 120 -11.37 -1.45 7.59
N PRO A 121 -11.03 -0.78 8.71
CA PRO A 121 -10.89 -1.46 10.00
C PRO A 121 -12.19 -2.12 10.49
N PHE A 122 -13.34 -1.79 9.91
CA PHE A 122 -14.62 -2.44 10.20
C PHE A 122 -14.86 -3.72 9.38
N GLY A 123 -13.97 -4.00 8.43
CA GLY A 123 -13.73 -5.36 7.97
C GLY A 123 -13.87 -5.64 6.50
N SER A 124 -14.09 -4.60 5.70
CA SER A 124 -14.05 -4.64 4.25
C SER A 124 -12.71 -4.07 3.76
N VAL A 125 -12.64 -3.64 2.50
CA VAL A 125 -11.56 -2.83 1.94
C VAL A 125 -12.16 -1.65 1.18
N LEU A 126 -11.38 -0.58 1.10
CA LEU A 126 -11.71 0.57 0.27
C LEU A 126 -10.82 0.53 -0.98
N VAL A 127 -11.42 0.76 -2.14
CA VAL A 127 -10.75 0.76 -3.45
C VAL A 127 -10.94 2.10 -4.13
N LEU A 128 -9.85 2.74 -4.54
CA LEU A 128 -9.85 4.02 -5.24
C LEU A 128 -9.67 3.77 -6.74
N SER A 129 -10.50 4.41 -7.56
CA SER A 129 -10.20 4.64 -8.96
C SER A 129 -9.66 6.05 -9.13
N ARG A 130 -8.43 6.17 -9.63
CA ARG A 130 -7.81 7.47 -9.95
C ARG A 130 -8.46 8.09 -11.18
N GLU A 131 -8.89 7.25 -12.12
CA GLU A 131 -9.57 7.66 -13.35
C GLU A 131 -10.90 8.38 -13.05
N TYR A 132 -11.73 7.80 -12.18
CA TYR A 132 -13.02 8.42 -11.81
C TYR A 132 -12.91 9.35 -10.59
N GLY A 133 -11.82 9.29 -9.83
CA GLY A 133 -11.67 10.01 -8.57
C GLY A 133 -12.68 9.54 -7.50
N LEU A 134 -13.02 8.27 -7.51
CA LEU A 134 -14.04 7.67 -6.63
C LEU A 134 -13.41 6.64 -5.70
N LEU A 135 -13.73 6.70 -4.41
CA LEU A 135 -13.37 5.69 -3.42
C LEU A 135 -14.62 4.89 -3.06
N LEU A 136 -14.61 3.59 -3.33
CA LEU A 136 -15.69 2.66 -3.00
C LEU A 136 -15.31 1.79 -1.81
N ASN A 137 -16.32 1.32 -1.07
CA ASN A 137 -16.18 0.19 -0.18
C ASN A 137 -16.60 -1.08 -0.95
N ILE A 138 -15.78 -2.12 -0.96
CA ILE A 138 -16.04 -3.30 -1.82
C ILE A 138 -17.30 -4.08 -1.40
N GLU A 139 -17.74 -3.99 -0.15
CA GLU A 139 -19.00 -4.60 0.29
C GLU A 139 -20.21 -3.68 0.00
N GLN A 140 -20.00 -2.36 -0.17
CA GLN A 140 -21.04 -1.35 -0.34
C GLN A 140 -20.74 -0.43 -1.53
N GLN A 141 -20.89 -0.97 -2.73
CA GLN A 141 -20.42 -0.34 -3.96
C GLN A 141 -21.42 0.64 -4.60
N THR A 142 -22.64 0.74 -4.06
CA THR A 142 -23.73 1.55 -4.66
C THR A 142 -23.51 3.05 -4.57
N ILE A 143 -22.76 3.50 -3.56
CA ILE A 143 -22.48 4.92 -3.31
C ILE A 143 -21.00 5.03 -2.94
N PRO A 144 -20.23 5.92 -3.58
CA PRO A 144 -18.85 6.14 -3.18
C PRO A 144 -18.76 6.68 -1.76
N VAL A 145 -17.80 6.17 -1.00
CA VAL A 145 -17.41 6.72 0.29
C VAL A 145 -16.88 8.13 0.08
N ILE A 146 -16.03 8.34 -0.93
CA ILE A 146 -15.51 9.66 -1.32
C ILE A 146 -15.65 9.83 -2.83
N ASP A 147 -16.17 10.98 -3.25
CA ASP A 147 -16.09 11.48 -4.62
C ASP A 147 -15.19 12.72 -4.61
N LEU A 148 -13.95 12.56 -5.10
CA LEU A 148 -12.91 13.58 -5.06
C LEU A 148 -13.26 14.80 -5.90
N ASN A 149 -14.06 14.61 -6.95
CA ASN A 149 -14.49 15.69 -7.85
C ASN A 149 -15.32 16.74 -7.09
N GLN A 150 -16.09 16.33 -6.08
CA GLN A 150 -16.86 17.24 -5.22
C GLN A 150 -15.98 18.17 -4.37
N PHE A 151 -14.71 17.81 -4.20
CA PHE A 151 -13.73 18.60 -3.46
C PHE A 151 -12.72 19.32 -4.39
N GLY A 152 -12.87 19.19 -5.71
CA GLY A 152 -11.92 19.71 -6.70
C GLY A 152 -10.55 19.03 -6.63
N ILE A 153 -10.50 17.78 -6.17
CA ILE A 153 -9.28 16.98 -6.09
C ILE A 153 -9.28 16.03 -7.29
N SER A 154 -8.21 16.03 -8.09
CA SER A 154 -8.06 15.08 -9.20
C SER A 154 -7.62 13.72 -8.67
N GLY A 155 -8.35 12.66 -9.02
CA GLY A 155 -7.98 11.28 -8.70
C GLY A 155 -6.64 10.88 -9.30
N GLU A 156 -6.33 11.30 -10.53
CA GLU A 156 -5.06 11.04 -11.22
C GLU A 156 -3.83 11.56 -10.47
N CYS A 157 -4.02 12.55 -9.60
CA CYS A 157 -2.94 13.10 -8.78
C CYS A 157 -2.82 12.42 -7.41
N ILE A 158 -3.67 11.44 -7.07
CA ILE A 158 -3.48 10.66 -5.85
C ILE A 158 -2.39 9.61 -6.12
N ILE A 159 -1.33 9.67 -5.33
CA ILE A 159 -0.15 8.80 -5.47
C ILE A 159 -0.17 7.65 -4.47
N ASP A 160 -0.75 7.85 -3.29
CA ASP A 160 -0.86 6.81 -2.27
C ASP A 160 -2.04 7.07 -1.31
N MET A 161 -2.51 6.02 -0.64
CA MET A 161 -3.66 6.03 0.25
C MET A 161 -3.47 5.08 1.44
N THR A 162 -3.95 5.49 2.60
CA THR A 162 -4.04 4.59 3.76
C THR A 162 -5.22 4.96 4.66
N SER A 163 -5.52 4.09 5.62
CA SER A 163 -6.58 4.24 6.62
C SER A 163 -6.05 3.99 8.02
N ASP A 164 -6.55 4.74 9.01
CA ASP A 164 -6.24 4.48 10.41
C ASP A 164 -7.24 3.49 11.05
N LYS A 165 -6.95 3.09 12.29
CA LYS A 165 -7.78 2.16 13.07
C LYS A 165 -9.18 2.72 13.39
N GLU A 166 -9.39 4.03 13.29
CA GLU A 166 -10.70 4.68 13.42
C GLU A 166 -11.47 4.73 12.09
N GLY A 167 -10.82 4.36 10.98
CA GLY A 167 -11.36 4.38 9.62
C GLY A 167 -11.26 5.75 8.95
N ASN A 168 -10.50 6.70 9.51
CA ASN A 168 -10.17 7.91 8.77
C ASN A 168 -9.23 7.54 7.61
N ILE A 169 -9.36 8.27 6.52
CA ILE A 169 -8.67 8.00 5.27
C ILE A 169 -7.70 9.15 5.01
N ALA A 170 -6.48 8.82 4.63
CA ALA A 170 -5.47 9.77 4.19
C ALA A 170 -5.12 9.50 2.73
N LEU A 171 -5.13 10.55 1.91
CA LEU A 171 -4.75 10.51 0.50
C LEU A 171 -3.56 11.43 0.31
N LEU A 172 -2.46 10.88 -0.18
CA LEU A 172 -1.28 11.63 -0.55
C LEU A 172 -1.38 12.00 -2.03
N SER A 173 -1.14 13.27 -2.34
CA SER A 173 -1.20 13.78 -3.71
C SER A 173 0.16 14.14 -4.29
N CYS A 174 0.24 14.15 -5.61
CA CYS A 174 1.38 14.56 -6.42
C CYS A 174 1.75 16.06 -6.28
N HIS A 175 0.96 16.85 -5.56
CA HIS A 175 1.24 18.26 -5.22
C HIS A 175 1.75 18.43 -3.78
N ASN A 176 2.27 17.36 -3.17
CA ASN A 176 2.76 17.36 -1.80
C ASN A 176 1.69 17.80 -0.79
N GLU A 177 0.43 17.40 -1.02
CA GLU A 177 -0.65 17.61 -0.05
C GLU A 177 -1.17 16.26 0.46
N LEU A 178 -1.41 16.21 1.78
CA LEU A 178 -2.09 15.13 2.47
C LEU A 178 -3.54 15.54 2.76
N PHE A 179 -4.48 14.98 2.01
CA PHE A 179 -5.90 15.14 2.27
C PHE A 179 -6.37 14.12 3.30
N ARG A 180 -7.15 14.56 4.28
CA ARG A 180 -7.72 13.68 5.30
C ARG A 180 -9.23 13.71 5.27
N PHE A 181 -9.83 12.55 5.37
CA PHE A 181 -11.27 12.34 5.43
C PHE A 181 -11.61 11.46 6.64
N ASN A 182 -12.81 11.59 7.17
CA ASN A 182 -13.31 10.58 8.10
C ASN A 182 -13.88 9.38 7.32
N ARG A 183 -14.21 8.31 8.05
CA ARG A 183 -14.82 7.08 7.48
C ARG A 183 -16.13 7.26 6.70
N PHE A 184 -16.74 8.44 6.77
CA PHE A 184 -17.99 8.76 6.07
C PHE A 184 -17.75 9.69 4.86
N GLY A 185 -16.49 9.86 4.46
CA GLY A 185 -16.10 10.69 3.32
C GLY A 185 -16.13 12.19 3.53
N ARG A 186 -16.28 12.65 4.78
CA ARG A 186 -16.20 14.09 5.07
C ARG A 186 -14.74 14.52 5.15
N LYS A 187 -14.34 15.47 4.30
CA LYS A 187 -13.01 16.11 4.38
C LYS A 187 -12.80 16.76 5.75
N LEU A 188 -11.73 16.36 6.43
CA LEU A 188 -11.29 16.87 7.72
C LEU A 188 -10.27 17.99 7.57
N SER A 189 -9.27 17.81 6.68
CA SER A 189 -8.19 18.77 6.47
C SER A 189 -7.46 18.57 5.14
N SER A 190 -6.71 19.59 4.71
CA SER A 190 -5.58 19.48 3.76
C SER A 190 -4.34 19.94 4.50
N ILE A 191 -3.24 19.20 4.40
CA ILE A 191 -1.97 19.50 5.07
C ILE A 191 -0.87 19.47 4.02
N ALA A 192 -0.08 20.54 3.93
CA ALA A 192 1.11 20.55 3.08
C ALA A 192 2.18 19.61 3.66
N VAL A 193 2.77 18.79 2.80
CA VAL A 193 3.93 17.95 3.09
C VAL A 193 5.17 18.79 2.84
N GLU A 194 6.07 18.80 3.82
CA GLU A 194 7.29 19.61 3.85
C GLU A 194 8.50 18.90 3.24
N ILE A 195 8.48 17.57 3.14
CA ILE A 195 9.51 16.80 2.44
C ILE A 195 9.32 16.86 0.93
N ASP A 196 10.42 16.88 0.20
CA ASP A 196 10.43 16.89 -1.26
C ASP A 196 9.98 15.53 -1.81
N ASP A 197 9.22 15.56 -2.90
CA ASP A 197 8.75 14.40 -3.68
C ASP A 197 8.27 13.21 -2.80
N PRO A 198 7.26 13.41 -1.94
CA PRO A 198 6.71 12.34 -1.12
C PRO A 198 6.10 11.26 -2.00
N VAL A 199 6.25 9.99 -1.61
CA VAL A 199 5.80 8.83 -2.39
C VAL A 199 4.88 7.90 -1.61
N ILE A 200 5.01 7.84 -0.27
CA ILE A 200 4.26 6.90 0.56
C ILE A 200 3.64 7.62 1.76
N VAL A 201 2.42 7.24 2.14
CA VAL A 201 1.74 7.60 3.37
C VAL A 201 1.39 6.34 4.17
N LEU A 202 1.84 6.30 5.43
CA LEU A 202 1.57 5.21 6.36
C LEU A 202 0.69 5.67 7.52
N SER A 203 -0.18 4.78 7.99
CA SER A 203 -0.92 4.96 9.23
C SER A 203 -0.19 4.31 10.41
N GLY A 204 0.39 5.11 11.30
CA GLY A 204 0.89 4.65 12.59
C GLY A 204 -0.18 4.63 13.68
N ILE A 205 0.16 4.10 14.86
CA ILE A 205 -0.78 3.95 16.01
C ILE A 205 -1.50 5.26 16.37
N ASN A 206 -0.85 6.42 16.21
CA ASN A 206 -1.38 7.75 16.56
C ASN A 206 -1.00 8.87 15.57
N SER A 207 -0.46 8.55 14.39
CA SER A 207 -0.01 9.57 13.44
C SER A 207 0.10 9.03 12.03
N TRP A 208 -0.08 9.92 11.07
CA TRP A 208 0.30 9.68 9.68
C TRP A 208 1.78 9.97 9.52
N THR A 209 2.43 9.13 8.72
CA THR A 209 3.84 9.27 8.37
C THR A 209 3.92 9.37 6.86
N VAL A 210 4.62 10.38 6.35
CA VAL A 210 4.86 10.53 4.91
C VAL A 210 6.35 10.29 4.63
N LEU A 211 6.66 9.52 3.61
CA LEU A 211 8.02 9.15 3.22
C LEU A 211 8.29 9.62 1.79
N ASN A 212 9.55 9.96 1.50
CA ASN A 212 10.04 10.12 0.13
C ASN A 212 11.06 9.02 -0.21
N ALA A 213 11.38 8.87 -1.50
CA ALA A 213 12.31 7.83 -1.98
C ALA A 213 13.72 7.93 -1.35
N THR A 214 14.16 9.13 -0.99
CA THR A 214 15.49 9.36 -0.37
C THR A 214 15.56 9.02 1.13
N GLY A 215 14.44 8.58 1.71
CA GLY A 215 14.37 8.19 3.13
C GLY A 215 14.06 9.33 4.09
N ASN A 216 13.59 10.49 3.63
CA ASN A 216 13.03 11.50 4.54
C ASN A 216 11.64 11.08 4.98
N MET A 217 11.39 11.19 6.28
CA MET A 217 10.16 10.77 6.94
C MET A 217 9.57 11.93 7.72
N GLN A 218 8.41 12.41 7.31
CA GLN A 218 7.64 13.44 8.00
C GLN A 218 6.57 12.84 8.90
N THR A 219 6.52 13.29 10.14
CA THR A 219 5.47 12.96 11.11
C THR A 219 4.96 14.23 11.80
N ASN A 220 3.92 14.12 12.64
CA ASN A 220 3.53 15.21 13.55
C ASN A 220 4.66 15.62 14.50
N ALA A 221 5.54 14.67 14.82
CA ALA A 221 6.74 14.90 15.57
C ALA A 221 7.88 15.36 14.65
N GLY A 222 7.63 16.01 13.50
CA GLY A 222 8.60 16.57 12.55
C GLY A 222 9.31 15.55 11.65
N ILE A 223 10.31 16.04 10.91
CA ILE A 223 11.07 15.28 9.91
C ILE A 223 12.23 14.50 10.56
N ARG A 224 12.48 13.29 10.06
CA ARG A 224 13.60 12.38 10.37
C ARG A 224 14.10 11.74 9.07
N THR A 225 15.23 11.06 9.13
CA THR A 225 15.79 10.33 7.98
C THR A 225 15.99 8.86 8.34
N CYS A 226 15.60 7.97 7.42
CA CYS A 226 15.81 6.53 7.51
C CYS A 226 17.28 6.17 7.28
N PRO A 227 17.77 5.04 7.84
CA PRO A 227 19.17 4.61 7.70
C PRO A 227 19.47 4.01 6.31
N MET A 228 19.47 4.87 5.30
CA MET A 228 19.74 4.53 3.90
C MET A 228 21.24 4.40 3.60
N VAL A 229 21.62 3.52 2.68
CA VAL A 229 22.97 3.47 2.08
C VAL A 229 23.04 4.27 0.77
N GLU A 230 24.24 4.50 0.26
CA GLU A 230 24.45 5.18 -1.03
C GLU A 230 23.69 4.48 -2.17
N ASP A 231 23.06 5.25 -3.05
CA ASP A 231 22.21 4.80 -4.16
C ASP A 231 21.05 3.86 -3.76
N GLU A 232 20.57 3.96 -2.52
CA GLU A 232 19.39 3.22 -2.04
C GLU A 232 18.16 4.13 -2.06
N GLU A 233 17.09 3.64 -2.68
CA GLU A 233 15.81 4.34 -2.76
C GLU A 233 14.71 3.48 -2.13
N ILE A 234 13.83 4.11 -1.36
CA ILE A 234 12.60 3.48 -0.87
C ILE A 234 11.66 3.30 -2.06
N ILE A 235 11.22 2.06 -2.26
CA ILE A 235 10.25 1.66 -3.26
C ILE A 235 8.85 1.65 -2.63
N ASP A 236 8.73 1.02 -1.46
CA ASP A 236 7.48 0.88 -0.73
C ASP A 236 7.73 0.76 0.78
N ALA A 237 6.69 0.88 1.59
CA ALA A 237 6.79 0.70 3.03
C ALA A 237 5.48 0.21 3.65
N ASP A 238 5.60 -0.44 4.79
CA ASP A 238 4.47 -0.87 5.60
C ASP A 238 4.76 -0.68 7.10
N THR A 239 3.73 -0.81 7.92
CA THR A 239 3.83 -0.78 9.37
C THR A 239 3.27 -2.05 10.00
N TYR A 240 4.07 -2.66 10.89
CA TYR A 240 3.62 -3.78 11.71
C TYR A 240 3.73 -3.40 13.18
N PHE A 241 2.59 -3.15 13.83
CA PHE A 241 2.52 -2.59 15.19
C PHE A 241 3.30 -1.28 15.38
N GLN A 242 4.52 -1.37 15.91
CA GLN A 242 5.41 -0.24 16.21
C GLN A 242 6.62 -0.19 15.27
N TYR A 243 6.71 -1.15 14.34
CA TYR A 243 7.82 -1.29 13.42
C TYR A 243 7.49 -0.62 12.09
N LEU A 244 8.47 0.07 11.53
CA LEU A 244 8.45 0.58 10.17
C LEU A 244 9.22 -0.41 9.30
N ILE A 245 8.58 -0.92 8.26
CA ILE A 245 9.18 -1.84 7.30
C ILE A 245 9.35 -1.08 6.00
N LEU A 246 10.57 -1.06 5.46
CA LEU A 246 10.88 -0.40 4.21
C LEU A 246 11.30 -1.44 3.18
N LEU A 247 10.65 -1.45 2.02
CA LEU A 247 11.17 -2.07 0.81
C LEU A 247 12.00 -1.02 0.06
N THR A 248 13.25 -1.36 -0.22
CA THR A 248 14.14 -0.54 -1.04
C THR A 248 14.55 -1.30 -2.29
N ASN A 249 15.18 -0.60 -3.24
CA ASN A 249 15.80 -1.22 -4.42
C ASN A 249 16.95 -2.21 -4.10
N LYS A 250 17.32 -2.40 -2.83
CA LYS A 250 18.42 -3.30 -2.41
C LYS A 250 17.99 -4.34 -1.36
N ARG A 251 17.12 -3.97 -0.44
CA ARG A 251 16.79 -4.76 0.76
C ARG A 251 15.45 -4.39 1.37
N ILE A 252 14.96 -5.27 2.24
CA ILE A 252 13.91 -4.97 3.20
C ILE A 252 14.59 -4.57 4.52
N LEU A 253 14.15 -3.47 5.12
CA LEU A 253 14.61 -2.97 6.43
C LEU A 253 13.49 -3.01 7.44
N VAL A 254 13.79 -3.47 8.66
CA VAL A 254 12.87 -3.42 9.79
C VAL A 254 13.40 -2.46 10.83
N LEU A 255 12.66 -1.39 11.08
CA LEU A 255 13.06 -0.26 11.91
C LEU A 255 12.15 -0.12 13.14
N LYS A 256 12.71 0.41 14.22
CA LYS A 256 11.99 0.82 15.43
C LYS A 256 12.40 2.21 15.90
#